data_AF-A0A8E2EA40-F1
#
_entry.id   AF-A0A8E2EA40-F1
#
_cell.length_a   1.000
_cell.length_b   1.000
_cell.length_c   1.000
_cell.angle_alpha   90.00
_cell.angle_beta   90.00
_cell.angle_gamma   90.00
#
_symmetry.space_group_name_H-M   'P 1'
#
loop_
_entity.id
_entity.type
_entity.pdbx_description
1 polymer ?
#
loop_
_entity_poly.entity_id
_entity_poly.type
_entity_poly.pdbx_seq_one_letter_code
_entity_poly.pdbx_strand_id
1 'polypeptide(L)'
;MFFTPLSLLSGLSPEWQLVVWSLVVTVLISVPFFVRHFSMQAPHEVTPFPFLDLPRELRDIVYENLIQNPSYPPCTPSPKALSRFGWLLPQRPAPSTSNWVMLSNHQVYEEYMDLLCKQAKFTLTVDQKNAKERDIWPIRSETLKQIRKCDLRLVTTSKMLGAEDPRTMPKDWPLRDKICERLRGVQKAEDLNLHVRAIGDPLWNPLWVWYHASQAFKDSAKPCFQRITFSLDTWSPGENLLARNKEGQWEWRCRENHFVATDAGQYLIREFCSALYAECQDCPRR
;
A
#
# COMPACT_ATOMS: atom_id res chain seq x y z
N MET A 1 56.55 -35.22 23.65
CA MET A 1 57.42 -34.03 23.66
C MET A 1 56.53 -32.80 23.60
N PHE A 2 56.28 -32.16 24.73
CA PHE A 2 55.58 -30.87 24.75
C PHE A 2 56.64 -29.78 24.58
N PHE A 3 56.66 -29.14 23.40
CA PHE A 3 57.42 -27.92 23.20
C PHE A 3 56.76 -26.81 24.01
N THR A 4 57.38 -26.41 25.11
CA THR A 4 57.00 -25.19 25.83
C THR A 4 57.40 -23.98 24.97
N PRO A 5 56.47 -23.10 24.57
CA PRO A 5 56.74 -21.98 23.66
C PRO A 5 57.53 -20.82 24.30
N LEU A 6 58.00 -20.96 25.54
CA LEU A 6 58.68 -19.88 26.27
C LEU A 6 60.05 -19.49 25.71
N SER A 7 60.66 -20.31 24.85
CA SER A 7 62.00 -20.02 24.30
C SER A 7 62.01 -19.00 23.16
N LEU A 8 60.86 -18.60 22.62
CA LEU A 8 60.75 -17.61 21.54
C LEU A 8 60.68 -16.16 22.01
N LEU A 9 60.46 -15.92 23.32
CA LEU A 9 60.28 -14.57 23.88
C LEU A 9 61.56 -13.98 24.51
N SER A 10 62.64 -14.74 24.56
CA SER A 10 63.91 -14.37 25.21
C SER A 10 64.74 -13.32 24.45
N GLY A 11 64.37 -12.97 23.21
CA GLY A 11 65.03 -11.96 22.39
C GLY A 11 64.32 -10.60 22.30
N LEU A 12 63.17 -10.43 22.96
CA LEU A 12 62.38 -9.20 22.92
C LEU A 12 62.73 -8.25 24.06
N SER A 13 62.74 -6.95 23.80
CA SER A 13 63.00 -5.94 24.83
C SER A 13 61.91 -5.97 25.92
N PRO A 14 62.23 -5.57 27.17
CA PRO A 14 61.32 -5.72 28.31
C PRO A 14 59.97 -5.00 28.13
N GLU A 15 59.93 -3.93 27.33
CA GLU A 15 58.69 -3.21 27.01
C GLU A 15 57.74 -4.05 26.15
N TRP A 16 58.27 -4.79 25.16
CA TRP A 16 57.47 -5.66 24.30
C TRP A 16 56.99 -6.91 25.03
N GLN A 17 57.75 -7.40 26.00
CA GLN A 17 57.32 -8.54 26.83
C GLN A 17 56.04 -8.22 27.60
N LEU A 18 55.94 -7.01 28.19
CA LEU A 18 54.72 -6.57 28.90
C LEU A 18 53.50 -6.49 27.96
N VAL A 19 53.68 -5.94 26.75
CA VAL A 19 52.60 -5.84 25.76
C VAL A 19 52.12 -7.23 25.35
N VAL A 20 53.04 -8.15 25.04
CA VAL A 20 52.69 -9.53 24.66
C VAL A 20 51.98 -10.26 25.79
N TRP A 21 52.47 -10.15 27.04
CA TRP A 21 51.81 -10.77 28.19
C TRP A 21 50.41 -10.18 28.44
N SER A 22 50.22 -8.87 28.31
CA SER A 22 48.90 -8.24 28.44
C SER A 22 47.91 -8.71 27.36
N LEU A 23 48.37 -8.88 26.12
CA LEU A 23 47.57 -9.40 25.01
C LEU A 23 47.19 -10.86 25.26
N VAL A 24 48.14 -11.69 25.70
CA VAL A 24 47.89 -13.09 26.02
C VAL A 24 46.87 -13.22 27.15
N VAL A 25 47.00 -12.44 28.22
CA VAL A 25 46.03 -12.42 29.34
C VAL A 25 44.66 -11.94 28.86
N THR A 26 44.62 -10.89 28.05
CA THR A 26 43.36 -10.35 27.50
C THR A 26 42.66 -11.40 26.62
N VAL A 27 43.39 -12.11 25.76
CA VAL A 27 42.85 -13.20 24.93
C VAL A 27 42.39 -14.37 25.78
N LEU A 28 43.19 -14.79 26.77
CA LEU A 28 42.85 -15.90 27.66
C LEU A 28 41.61 -15.64 28.53
N ILE A 29 41.33 -14.38 28.87
CA ILE A 29 40.12 -14.02 29.63
C ILE A 29 38.92 -13.78 28.69
N SER A 30 39.13 -13.10 27.57
CA SER A 30 38.04 -12.72 26.66
C SER A 30 37.47 -13.89 25.88
N VAL A 31 38.30 -14.83 25.41
CA VAL A 31 37.85 -15.99 24.61
C VAL A 31 36.87 -16.89 25.38
N PRO A 32 37.16 -17.37 26.61
CA PRO A 32 36.20 -18.21 27.34
C PRO A 32 34.94 -17.43 27.75
N PHE A 33 35.04 -16.11 27.99
CA PHE A 33 33.87 -15.27 28.25
C PHE A 33 33.00 -15.14 27.00
N PHE A 34 33.60 -14.94 25.83
CA PHE A 34 32.90 -14.92 24.54
C PHE A 34 32.26 -16.28 24.23
N VAL A 35 33.01 -17.37 24.35
CA VAL A 35 32.49 -18.73 24.11
C VAL A 35 31.34 -19.07 25.05
N ARG A 36 31.42 -18.69 26.34
CA ARG A 36 30.33 -18.88 27.30
C ARG A 36 29.12 -18.00 26.98
N HIS A 37 29.33 -16.76 26.56
CA HIS A 37 28.25 -15.86 26.16
C HIS A 37 27.53 -16.36 24.89
N PHE A 38 28.28 -16.84 23.90
CA PHE A 38 27.72 -17.45 22.69
C PHE A 38 27.06 -18.81 22.96
N SER A 39 27.62 -19.61 23.87
CA SER A 39 27.05 -20.91 24.24
C SER A 39 25.82 -20.81 25.14
N MET A 40 25.69 -19.75 25.97
CA MET A 40 24.45 -19.45 26.70
C MET A 40 23.34 -18.91 25.78
N GLN A 41 23.70 -18.49 24.56
CA GLN A 41 22.76 -18.20 23.49
C GLN A 41 22.49 -19.41 22.61
N ALA A 42 22.81 -20.64 23.07
CA ALA A 42 22.32 -21.84 22.42
C ALA A 42 20.79 -21.71 22.33
N PRO A 43 20.24 -21.63 21.10
CA PRO A 43 18.81 -21.44 20.93
C PRO A 43 18.14 -22.64 21.58
N HIS A 44 17.24 -22.39 22.53
CA HIS A 44 16.26 -23.40 22.92
C HIS A 44 15.73 -24.04 21.64
N GLU A 45 15.67 -25.37 21.57
CA GLU A 45 15.06 -26.08 20.45
C GLU A 45 13.59 -25.64 20.35
N VAL A 46 13.36 -24.56 19.60
CA VAL A 46 12.02 -24.09 19.30
C VAL A 46 11.49 -25.06 18.27
N THR A 47 10.73 -26.06 18.75
CA THR A 47 9.94 -26.89 17.85
C THR A 47 9.00 -25.98 17.06
N PRO A 48 9.09 -25.96 15.72
CA PRO A 48 8.24 -25.09 14.93
C PRO A 48 6.78 -25.48 15.14
N PHE A 49 5.91 -24.48 15.27
CA PHE A 49 4.48 -24.71 15.38
C PHE A 49 3.98 -25.40 14.09
N PRO A 50 3.29 -26.55 14.19
CA PRO A 50 2.85 -27.33 13.03
C PRO A 50 1.64 -26.68 12.35
N PHE A 51 1.87 -25.53 11.70
CA PHE A 51 0.81 -24.70 11.12
C PHE A 51 0.01 -25.43 10.03
N LEU A 52 0.65 -26.33 9.28
CA LEU A 52 -0.01 -27.11 8.23
C LEU A 52 -0.92 -28.22 8.77
N ASP A 53 -0.70 -28.68 9.99
CA ASP A 53 -1.51 -29.71 10.63
C ASP A 53 -2.81 -29.14 11.22
N LEU A 54 -2.91 -27.80 11.31
CA LEU A 54 -4.16 -27.15 11.69
C LEU A 54 -5.26 -27.43 10.66
N PRO A 55 -6.52 -27.54 11.08
CA PRO A 55 -7.66 -27.45 10.18
C PRO A 55 -7.62 -26.15 9.38
N ARG A 56 -8.16 -26.19 8.16
CA ARG A 56 -8.16 -25.04 7.24
C ARG A 56 -8.81 -23.81 7.86
N GLU A 57 -9.86 -24.00 8.64
CA GLU A 57 -10.62 -22.95 9.30
C GLU A 57 -9.74 -22.14 10.26
N LEU A 58 -8.83 -22.79 10.98
CA LEU A 58 -7.90 -22.11 11.88
C LEU A 58 -6.80 -21.38 11.10
N ARG A 59 -6.34 -21.93 9.97
CA ARG A 59 -5.40 -21.24 9.08
C ARG A 59 -6.03 -20.01 8.46
N ASP A 60 -7.29 -20.11 8.02
CA ASP A 60 -8.05 -19.00 7.47
C ASP A 60 -8.15 -17.84 8.48
N ILE A 61 -8.46 -18.13 9.76
CA ILE A 61 -8.45 -17.11 10.82
C ILE A 61 -7.07 -16.44 10.96
N VAL A 62 -5.98 -17.22 10.86
CA VAL A 62 -4.63 -16.65 10.89
C VAL A 62 -4.39 -15.76 9.68
N TYR A 63 -4.79 -16.19 8.47
CA TYR A 63 -4.68 -15.39 7.25
C TYR A 63 -5.50 -14.10 7.33
N GLU A 64 -6.71 -14.13 7.88
CA GLU A 64 -7.56 -12.94 8.08
C GLU A 64 -6.85 -11.89 8.95
N ASN A 65 -6.12 -12.32 9.99
CA ASN A 65 -5.33 -11.42 10.82
C ASN A 65 -4.06 -10.90 10.13
N LEU A 66 -3.64 -11.53 9.03
CA LEU A 66 -2.47 -11.16 8.23
C LEU A 66 -2.82 -10.30 7.01
N ILE A 67 -4.05 -10.39 6.52
CA ILE A 67 -4.50 -9.66 5.34
C ILE A 67 -4.42 -8.16 5.61
N GLN A 68 -3.63 -7.48 4.79
CA GLN A 68 -3.58 -6.03 4.70
C GLN A 68 -4.10 -5.62 3.33
N ASN A 69 -4.81 -4.49 3.25
CA ASN A 69 -5.31 -3.96 1.99
C ASN A 69 -4.14 -3.62 1.07
N PRO A 70 -3.95 -4.36 -0.05
CA PRO A 70 -2.81 -4.14 -0.91
C PRO A 70 -2.97 -2.82 -1.67
N SER A 71 -1.89 -2.04 -1.72
CA SER A 71 -1.84 -0.77 -2.45
C SER A 71 -0.76 -0.84 -3.52
N TYR A 72 -1.09 -0.38 -4.72
CA TYR A 72 -0.17 -0.30 -5.87
C TYR A 72 -0.08 1.14 -6.37
N PRO A 73 1.13 1.74 -6.47
CA PRO A 73 2.39 1.19 -6.00
C PRO A 73 2.39 0.99 -4.46
N PRO A 74 3.25 0.10 -3.93
CA PRO A 74 3.37 -0.10 -2.49
C PRO A 74 3.65 1.23 -1.81
N CYS A 75 2.88 1.57 -0.78
CA CYS A 75 3.21 2.73 0.04
C CYS A 75 4.59 2.51 0.65
N THR A 76 5.51 3.45 0.41
CA THR A 76 6.79 3.42 1.11
C THR A 76 6.50 3.48 2.60
N PRO A 77 6.96 2.50 3.40
CA PRO A 77 6.80 2.59 4.84
C PRO A 77 7.48 3.89 5.27
N SER A 78 6.71 4.79 5.90
CA SER A 78 7.29 6.03 6.43
C SER A 78 8.44 5.63 7.35
N PRO A 79 9.65 6.20 7.22
CA PRO A 79 10.74 5.89 8.12
C PRO A 79 10.23 6.18 9.53
N LYS A 80 10.06 5.11 10.34
CA LYS A 80 9.74 5.26 11.76
C LYS A 80 10.82 6.18 12.30
N ALA A 81 10.41 7.30 12.91
CA ALA A 81 11.33 8.29 13.44
C ALA A 81 12.38 7.56 14.28
N LEU A 82 13.62 7.48 13.78
CA LEU A 82 14.71 6.87 14.49
C LEU A 82 14.91 7.72 15.74
N SER A 83 14.50 7.17 16.89
CA SER A 83 14.77 7.77 18.19
C SER A 83 16.28 7.93 18.29
N ARG A 84 16.75 9.20 18.27
CA ARG A 84 18.18 9.59 18.22
C ARG A 84 19.03 9.10 19.41
N PHE A 85 18.46 8.33 20.34
CA PHE A 85 19.12 7.84 21.56
C PHE A 85 18.99 6.32 21.79
N GLY A 86 18.53 5.53 20.81
CA GLY A 86 18.33 4.08 20.96
C GLY A 86 19.59 3.22 21.21
N TRP A 87 20.80 3.80 21.09
CA TRP A 87 22.07 3.10 21.28
C TRP A 87 22.55 3.06 22.74
N LEU A 88 21.98 3.88 23.64
CA LEU A 88 22.46 4.01 25.02
C LEU A 88 21.70 3.16 26.04
N LEU A 89 20.64 2.47 25.63
CA LEU A 89 19.86 1.60 26.50
C LEU A 89 19.64 0.26 25.81
N PRO A 90 19.89 -0.89 26.48
CA PRO A 90 19.44 -2.18 26.01
C PRO A 90 17.91 -2.19 26.02
N GLN A 91 17.31 -1.74 24.91
CA GLN A 91 15.88 -1.90 24.71
C GLN A 91 15.64 -3.39 24.45
N ARG A 92 14.85 -4.01 25.35
CA ARG A 92 14.15 -5.25 25.01
C ARG A 92 13.47 -4.98 23.66
N PRO A 93 13.73 -5.78 22.60
CA PRO A 93 13.02 -5.58 21.35
C PRO A 93 11.54 -5.67 21.69
N ALA A 94 10.83 -4.54 21.59
CA ALA A 94 9.39 -4.57 21.67
C ALA A 94 8.95 -5.58 20.59
N PRO A 95 8.06 -6.55 20.92
CA PRO A 95 7.62 -7.54 19.95
C PRO A 95 7.24 -6.79 18.69
N SER A 96 7.99 -7.03 17.61
CA SER A 96 7.73 -6.35 16.35
C SER A 96 6.31 -6.78 15.98
N THR A 97 5.37 -5.83 15.92
CA THR A 97 3.98 -6.06 15.52
C THR A 97 3.86 -6.40 14.03
N SER A 98 4.95 -6.82 13.42
CA SER A 98 5.05 -7.11 12.01
C SER A 98 4.72 -8.60 11.85
N ASN A 99 3.43 -8.86 11.67
CA ASN A 99 2.93 -10.19 11.39
C ASN A 99 3.21 -10.48 9.91
N TRP A 100 4.24 -11.28 9.64
CA TRP A 100 4.57 -11.72 8.28
C TRP A 100 4.40 -13.23 8.20
N VAL A 101 3.83 -13.69 7.10
CA VAL A 101 3.88 -15.09 6.72
C VAL A 101 4.80 -15.23 5.53
N MET A 102 5.73 -16.17 5.60
CA MET A 102 6.55 -16.52 4.45
C MET A 102 5.74 -17.45 3.56
N LEU A 103 5.31 -16.95 2.41
CA LEU A 103 4.52 -17.71 1.43
C LEU A 103 5.42 -18.60 0.55
N SER A 104 6.32 -19.38 1.16
CA SER A 104 7.23 -20.29 0.45
C SER A 104 6.58 -21.65 0.13
N ASN A 105 5.56 -22.04 0.90
CA ASN A 105 4.79 -23.25 0.66
C ASN A 105 3.62 -22.97 -0.32
N HIS A 106 3.46 -23.83 -1.33
CA HIS A 106 2.44 -23.67 -2.37
C HIS A 106 1.00 -23.65 -1.81
N GLN A 107 0.69 -24.56 -0.88
CA GLN A 107 -0.63 -24.63 -0.26
C GLN A 107 -0.92 -23.33 0.52
N VAL A 108 0.03 -22.88 1.34
CA VAL A 108 -0.11 -21.63 2.10
C VAL A 108 -0.27 -20.44 1.16
N TYR A 109 0.47 -20.41 0.06
CA TYR A 109 0.36 -19.36 -0.95
C TYR A 109 -1.03 -19.32 -1.60
N GLU A 110 -1.55 -20.46 -2.05
CA GLU A 110 -2.86 -20.53 -2.70
C GLU A 110 -4.00 -20.19 -1.74
N GLU A 111 -3.99 -20.75 -0.53
CA GLU A 111 -4.99 -20.47 0.50
C GLU A 111 -5.01 -18.98 0.87
N TYR A 112 -3.83 -18.40 1.10
CA TYR A 112 -3.70 -16.98 1.42
C TYR A 112 -4.13 -16.07 0.26
N MET A 113 -3.71 -16.36 -0.97
CA MET A 113 -4.04 -15.52 -2.13
C MET A 113 -5.54 -15.57 -2.47
N ASP A 114 -6.18 -16.72 -2.28
CA ASP A 114 -7.63 -16.86 -2.45
C ASP A 114 -8.39 -15.98 -1.44
N LEU A 115 -8.01 -16.02 -0.16
CA LEU A 115 -8.60 -15.16 0.87
C LEU A 115 -8.29 -13.68 0.62
N LEU A 116 -7.04 -13.34 0.27
CA LEU A 116 -6.62 -11.98 -0.03
C LEU A 116 -7.48 -11.39 -1.16
N CYS A 117 -7.68 -12.12 -2.26
CA CYS A 117 -8.48 -11.62 -3.39
C CYS A 117 -9.97 -11.52 -3.08
N LYS A 118 -10.50 -12.37 -2.18
CA LYS A 118 -11.90 -12.37 -1.75
C LYS A 118 -12.23 -11.27 -0.74
N GLN A 119 -11.38 -11.09 0.27
CA GLN A 119 -11.69 -10.22 1.40
C GLN A 119 -11.03 -8.85 1.31
N ALA A 120 -9.79 -8.77 0.81
CA ALA A 120 -9.02 -7.54 0.82
C ALA A 120 -9.52 -6.55 -0.22
N LYS A 121 -9.32 -5.27 0.09
CA LYS A 121 -9.65 -4.17 -0.80
C LYS A 121 -8.39 -3.65 -1.49
N PHE A 122 -8.27 -3.89 -2.79
CA PHE A 122 -7.11 -3.50 -3.59
C PHE A 122 -7.19 -2.01 -3.93
N THR A 123 -6.15 -1.24 -3.57
CA THR A 123 -6.04 0.17 -3.95
C THR A 123 -5.07 0.30 -5.11
N LEU A 124 -5.58 0.58 -6.31
CA LEU A 124 -4.80 0.76 -7.52
C LEU A 124 -4.64 2.26 -7.79
N THR A 125 -3.46 2.80 -7.53
CA THR A 125 -3.19 4.24 -7.69
C THR A 125 -2.56 4.51 -9.05
N VAL A 126 -3.02 5.56 -9.72
CA VAL A 126 -2.40 6.13 -10.92
C VAL A 126 -1.95 7.54 -10.60
N ASP A 127 -0.69 7.83 -10.81
CA ASP A 127 -0.07 9.13 -10.62
C ASP A 127 0.78 9.53 -11.83
N GLN A 128 1.44 10.68 -11.75
CA GLN A 128 2.26 11.18 -12.86
C GLN A 128 3.47 10.28 -13.16
N LYS A 129 3.93 9.48 -12.19
CA LYS A 129 5.10 8.60 -12.34
C LYS A 129 4.70 7.37 -13.14
N ASN A 130 3.68 6.64 -12.70
CA ASN A 130 3.29 5.39 -13.34
C ASN A 130 2.39 5.57 -14.58
N ALA A 131 1.78 6.74 -14.78
CA ALA A 131 0.98 7.01 -15.98
C ALA A 131 1.77 6.82 -17.29
N LYS A 132 3.08 7.13 -17.26
CA LYS A 132 3.99 7.00 -18.40
C LYS A 132 4.52 5.58 -18.62
N GLU A 133 4.45 4.72 -17.61
CA GLU A 133 5.01 3.37 -17.65
C GLU A 133 4.15 2.44 -18.50
N ARG A 134 4.72 1.48 -19.23
CA ARG A 134 3.93 0.55 -20.06
C ARG A 134 2.94 -0.26 -19.22
N ASP A 135 3.34 -0.65 -18.01
CA ASP A 135 2.49 -1.32 -17.06
C ASP A 135 2.24 -0.44 -15.85
N ILE A 136 0.99 0.02 -15.67
CA ILE A 136 0.62 0.95 -14.59
C ILE A 136 0.73 0.25 -13.23
N TRP A 137 0.40 -1.04 -13.20
CA TRP A 137 0.48 -1.87 -12.00
C TRP A 137 1.05 -3.24 -12.39
N PRO A 138 2.19 -3.65 -11.83
CA PRO A 138 2.83 -4.94 -12.12
C PRO A 138 2.08 -6.10 -11.44
N ILE A 139 0.79 -6.25 -11.72
CA ILE A 139 -0.09 -7.30 -11.19
C ILE A 139 -0.35 -8.32 -12.30
N ARG A 140 -0.21 -9.60 -11.97
CA ARG A 140 -0.50 -10.69 -12.91
C ARG A 140 -1.97 -10.72 -13.29
N SER A 141 -2.25 -11.04 -14.55
CA SER A 141 -3.61 -11.13 -15.09
C SER A 141 -4.48 -12.13 -14.33
N GLU A 142 -3.88 -13.21 -13.81
CA GLU A 142 -4.55 -14.24 -13.03
C GLU A 142 -5.06 -13.67 -11.69
N THR A 143 -4.23 -12.87 -11.01
CA THR A 143 -4.59 -12.21 -9.76
C THR A 143 -5.67 -11.17 -9.99
N LEU A 144 -5.56 -10.34 -11.04
CA LEU A 144 -6.59 -9.33 -11.37
C LEU A 144 -7.98 -9.96 -11.55
N LYS A 145 -8.07 -11.14 -12.18
CA LYS A 145 -9.33 -11.88 -12.38
C LYS A 145 -9.98 -12.34 -11.08
N GLN A 146 -9.23 -12.44 -9.98
CA GLN A 146 -9.73 -12.91 -8.70
C GLN A 146 -10.15 -11.78 -7.76
N ILE A 147 -9.70 -10.54 -8.01
CA ILE A 147 -10.01 -9.39 -7.16
C ILE A 147 -11.52 -9.14 -7.10
N ARG A 148 -12.05 -9.06 -5.87
CA ARG A 148 -13.47 -8.76 -5.59
C ARG A 148 -13.75 -7.30 -5.27
N LYS A 149 -12.83 -6.64 -4.56
CA LYS A 149 -12.99 -5.24 -4.12
C LYS A 149 -11.81 -4.42 -4.57
N CYS A 150 -12.06 -3.35 -5.33
CA CYS A 150 -11.02 -2.54 -5.93
C CYS A 150 -11.37 -1.05 -5.87
N ASP A 151 -10.44 -0.24 -5.39
CA ASP A 151 -10.48 1.23 -5.48
C ASP A 151 -9.39 1.70 -6.44
N LEU A 152 -9.80 2.27 -7.55
CA LEU A 152 -8.91 3.02 -8.43
C LEU A 152 -8.72 4.42 -7.86
N ARG A 153 -7.50 4.77 -7.46
CA ARG A 153 -7.15 6.12 -7.02
C ARG A 153 -6.41 6.86 -8.12
N LEU A 154 -7.08 7.77 -8.80
CA LEU A 154 -6.47 8.62 -9.81
C LEU A 154 -5.96 9.91 -9.15
N VAL A 155 -4.65 10.05 -9.00
CA VAL A 155 -3.99 11.28 -8.55
C VAL A 155 -3.51 12.03 -9.78
N THR A 156 -4.26 13.04 -10.21
CA THR A 156 -4.11 13.61 -11.55
C THR A 156 -3.91 15.13 -11.55
N THR A 157 -3.23 15.60 -12.61
CA THR A 157 -3.07 17.00 -13.01
C THR A 157 -3.71 17.22 -14.38
N SER A 158 -3.89 18.46 -14.82
CA SER A 158 -4.35 18.77 -16.19
C SER A 158 -3.47 18.08 -17.24
N LYS A 159 -2.14 18.10 -17.07
CA LYS A 159 -1.18 17.48 -18.00
C LYS A 159 -1.38 15.98 -18.17
N MET A 160 -1.79 15.27 -17.12
CA MET A 160 -2.10 13.83 -17.20
C MET A 160 -3.39 13.55 -17.97
N LEU A 161 -4.27 14.54 -18.07
CA LEU A 161 -5.46 14.52 -18.90
C LEU A 161 -5.18 14.91 -20.37
N GLY A 162 -3.92 15.23 -20.70
CA GLY A 162 -3.50 15.56 -22.07
C GLY A 162 -3.65 17.03 -22.45
N ALA A 163 -3.89 17.93 -21.50
CA ALA A 163 -3.97 19.38 -21.74
C ALA A 163 -3.18 20.17 -20.70
N GLU A 164 -2.63 21.33 -21.07
CA GLU A 164 -2.05 22.24 -20.08
C GLU A 164 -3.14 22.97 -19.29
N ASP A 165 -4.14 23.51 -20.00
CA ASP A 165 -5.36 24.06 -19.42
C ASP A 165 -6.47 22.99 -19.37
N PRO A 166 -7.01 22.64 -18.19
CA PRO A 166 -8.06 21.63 -18.08
C PRO A 166 -9.40 22.06 -18.69
N ARG A 167 -9.59 23.32 -19.10
CA ARG A 167 -10.82 23.80 -19.79
C ARG A 167 -10.92 23.36 -21.24
N THR A 168 -9.77 23.10 -21.87
CA THR A 168 -9.67 22.76 -23.30
C THR A 168 -9.34 21.28 -23.47
N MET A 169 -9.84 20.43 -22.56
CA MET A 169 -9.44 19.03 -22.53
C MET A 169 -9.92 18.27 -23.79
N PRO A 170 -9.07 17.43 -24.39
CA PRO A 170 -9.50 16.57 -25.51
C PRO A 170 -10.56 15.57 -25.07
N LYS A 171 -11.42 15.18 -26.02
CA LYS A 171 -12.38 14.07 -25.82
C LYS A 171 -11.66 12.73 -25.68
N ASP A 172 -10.57 12.56 -26.40
CA ASP A 172 -9.75 11.36 -26.36
C ASP A 172 -8.74 11.46 -25.22
N TRP A 173 -8.75 10.46 -24.35
CA TRP A 173 -7.86 10.40 -23.20
C TRP A 173 -7.14 9.05 -23.13
N PRO A 174 -5.95 8.93 -23.75
CA PRO A 174 -5.25 7.65 -23.88
C PRO A 174 -4.93 6.95 -22.55
N LEU A 175 -4.67 7.73 -21.49
CA LEU A 175 -4.41 7.17 -20.17
C LEU A 175 -5.67 6.48 -19.60
N ARG A 176 -6.86 7.04 -19.83
CA ARG A 176 -8.11 6.40 -19.43
C ARG A 176 -8.35 5.11 -20.20
N ASP A 177 -8.10 5.08 -21.50
CA ASP A 177 -8.27 3.85 -22.28
C ASP A 177 -7.33 2.75 -21.79
N LYS A 178 -6.08 3.10 -21.48
CA LYS A 178 -5.08 2.19 -20.88
C LYS A 178 -5.48 1.69 -19.48
N ILE A 179 -6.01 2.57 -18.62
CA ILE A 179 -6.53 2.20 -17.29
C ILE A 179 -7.69 1.23 -17.46
N CYS A 180 -8.66 1.56 -18.32
CA CYS A 180 -9.83 0.73 -18.59
C CYS A 180 -9.41 -0.63 -19.15
N GLU A 181 -8.47 -0.68 -20.09
CA GLU A 181 -7.94 -1.93 -20.65
C GLU A 181 -7.36 -2.85 -19.57
N ARG A 182 -6.55 -2.31 -18.66
CA ARG A 182 -5.99 -3.09 -17.53
C ARG A 182 -7.09 -3.56 -16.58
N LEU A 183 -8.05 -2.71 -16.27
CA LEU A 183 -9.16 -3.06 -15.40
C LEU A 183 -10.16 -4.03 -16.03
N ARG A 184 -10.16 -4.26 -17.35
CA ARG A 184 -10.93 -5.37 -17.97
C ARG A 184 -10.52 -6.73 -17.41
N GLY A 185 -9.30 -6.86 -16.87
CA GLY A 185 -8.86 -8.05 -16.16
C GLY A 185 -9.65 -8.32 -14.88
N VAL A 186 -10.22 -7.28 -14.26
CA VAL A 186 -10.98 -7.36 -13.01
C VAL A 186 -12.44 -7.73 -13.30
N GLN A 187 -12.66 -8.98 -13.68
CA GLN A 187 -13.97 -9.46 -14.15
C GLN A 187 -14.93 -9.82 -13.02
N LYS A 188 -14.39 -10.15 -11.84
CA LYS A 188 -15.12 -10.65 -10.68
C LYS A 188 -15.38 -9.58 -9.60
N ALA A 189 -15.05 -8.32 -9.87
CA ALA A 189 -15.24 -7.24 -8.91
C ALA A 189 -16.73 -7.05 -8.61
N GLU A 190 -17.03 -7.14 -7.32
CA GLU A 190 -18.34 -6.84 -6.73
C GLU A 190 -18.41 -5.38 -6.29
N ASP A 191 -17.26 -4.76 -6.00
CA ASP A 191 -17.13 -3.36 -5.63
C ASP A 191 -15.94 -2.75 -6.38
N LEU A 192 -16.23 -1.82 -7.30
CA LEU A 192 -15.23 -1.07 -8.05
C LEU A 192 -15.51 0.42 -7.94
N ASN A 193 -14.68 1.13 -7.18
CA ASN A 193 -14.81 2.56 -6.99
C ASN A 193 -13.68 3.32 -7.70
N LEU A 194 -13.98 4.53 -8.13
CA LEU A 194 -13.02 5.52 -8.61
C LEU A 194 -12.91 6.63 -7.58
N HIS A 195 -11.68 6.99 -7.22
CA HIS A 195 -11.37 8.14 -6.42
C HIS A 195 -10.50 9.09 -7.23
N VAL A 196 -11.05 10.23 -7.62
CA VAL A 196 -10.32 11.27 -8.34
C VAL A 196 -9.76 12.28 -7.34
N ARG A 197 -8.43 12.30 -7.23
CA ARG A 197 -7.69 13.30 -6.46
C ARG A 197 -7.03 14.27 -7.42
N ALA A 198 -7.49 15.51 -7.43
CA ALA A 198 -6.85 16.55 -8.22
C ALA A 198 -5.69 17.17 -7.41
N ILE A 199 -4.52 17.27 -8.03
CA ILE A 199 -3.43 18.08 -7.49
C ILE A 199 -3.71 19.53 -7.86
N GLY A 200 -3.76 20.40 -6.85
CA GLY A 200 -4.05 21.82 -7.06
C GLY A 200 -2.97 22.51 -7.88
N ASP A 201 -3.39 23.45 -8.73
CA ASP A 201 -2.52 24.34 -9.48
C ASP A 201 -3.05 25.77 -9.28
N PRO A 202 -2.20 26.76 -8.99
CA PRO A 202 -2.64 28.14 -8.80
C PRO A 202 -3.34 28.75 -10.02
N LEU A 203 -3.14 28.20 -11.22
CA LEU A 203 -3.66 28.77 -12.47
C LEU A 203 -5.10 28.35 -12.81
N TRP A 204 -5.63 27.28 -12.19
CA TRP A 204 -6.94 26.75 -12.54
C TRP A 204 -7.65 26.06 -11.37
N ASN A 205 -8.96 25.93 -11.51
CA ASN A 205 -9.80 25.30 -10.49
C ASN A 205 -9.82 23.76 -10.67
N PRO A 206 -9.50 22.97 -9.63
CA PRO A 206 -9.49 21.51 -9.70
C PRO A 206 -10.82 20.85 -10.05
N LEU A 207 -11.93 21.58 -9.96
CA LEU A 207 -13.24 21.13 -10.44
C LEU A 207 -13.23 20.69 -11.91
N TRP A 208 -12.43 21.35 -12.76
CA TRP A 208 -12.31 20.94 -14.16
C TRP A 208 -11.76 19.52 -14.31
N VAL A 209 -10.74 19.18 -13.50
CA VAL A 209 -10.12 17.86 -13.49
C VAL A 209 -11.12 16.81 -13.02
N TRP A 210 -11.87 17.09 -11.96
CA TRP A 210 -12.91 16.17 -11.48
C TRP A 210 -14.03 15.97 -12.47
N TYR A 211 -14.54 17.05 -13.04
CA TYR A 211 -15.57 17.02 -14.06
C TYR A 211 -15.13 16.11 -15.21
N HIS A 212 -13.99 16.42 -15.82
CA HIS A 212 -13.52 15.69 -16.98
C HIS A 212 -13.17 14.22 -16.68
N ALA A 213 -12.50 13.94 -15.57
CA ALA A 213 -12.18 12.56 -15.18
C ALA A 213 -13.47 11.76 -14.93
N SER A 214 -14.44 12.33 -14.22
CA SER A 214 -15.71 11.65 -13.95
C SER A 214 -16.45 11.32 -15.25
N GLN A 215 -16.60 12.28 -16.16
CA GLN A 215 -17.27 12.08 -17.44
C GLN A 215 -16.58 11.00 -18.27
N ALA A 216 -15.25 11.04 -18.34
CA ALA A 216 -14.50 10.04 -19.10
C ALA A 216 -14.68 8.60 -18.56
N PHE A 217 -14.82 8.42 -17.24
CA PHE A 217 -15.01 7.09 -16.65
C PHE A 217 -16.47 6.64 -16.53
N LYS A 218 -17.44 7.56 -16.48
CA LYS A 218 -18.88 7.23 -16.50
C LYS A 218 -19.27 6.47 -17.77
N ASP A 219 -18.71 6.88 -18.90
CA ASP A 219 -18.98 6.31 -20.24
C ASP A 219 -18.30 4.95 -20.49
N SER A 220 -17.49 4.47 -19.55
CA SER A 220 -16.80 3.19 -19.73
C SER A 220 -17.80 2.04 -19.56
N ALA A 221 -18.10 1.34 -20.67
CA ALA A 221 -19.00 0.18 -20.66
C ALA A 221 -18.48 -0.95 -19.76
N LYS A 222 -17.15 -1.15 -19.75
CA LYS A 222 -16.41 -2.00 -18.81
C LYS A 222 -14.99 -1.41 -18.62
N PRO A 223 -14.47 -1.34 -17.39
CA PRO A 223 -15.09 -1.79 -16.13
C PRO A 223 -16.20 -0.84 -15.64
N CYS A 224 -17.24 -1.37 -14.99
CA CYS A 224 -18.37 -0.56 -14.52
C CYS A 224 -18.10 -0.05 -13.10
N PHE A 225 -17.64 1.19 -12.99
CA PHE A 225 -17.50 1.84 -11.69
C PHE A 225 -18.87 2.02 -11.03
N GLN A 226 -18.95 1.72 -9.75
CA GLN A 226 -20.16 1.87 -8.94
C GLN A 226 -20.22 3.23 -8.26
N ARG A 227 -19.05 3.81 -7.96
CA ARG A 227 -18.94 5.06 -7.23
C ARG A 227 -17.76 5.88 -7.73
N ILE A 228 -17.93 7.20 -7.76
CA ILE A 228 -16.87 8.17 -8.01
C ILE A 228 -16.83 9.17 -6.86
N THR A 229 -15.69 9.27 -6.19
CA THR A 229 -15.45 10.24 -5.11
C THR A 229 -14.37 11.24 -5.51
N PHE A 230 -14.44 12.43 -4.94
CA PHE A 230 -13.57 13.55 -5.27
C PHE A 230 -12.78 14.01 -4.04
N SER A 231 -11.52 14.39 -4.25
CA SER A 231 -10.70 15.02 -3.21
C SER A 231 -9.59 15.89 -3.80
N LEU A 232 -9.04 16.76 -2.94
CA LEU A 232 -7.85 17.55 -3.25
C LEU A 232 -6.62 16.97 -2.55
N ASP A 233 -5.47 17.55 -2.87
CA ASP A 233 -4.20 17.23 -2.23
C ASP A 233 -4.20 17.60 -0.74
N THR A 234 -4.79 18.74 -0.41
CA THR A 234 -4.70 19.42 0.89
C THR A 234 -5.96 19.27 1.74
N TRP A 235 -7.11 18.94 1.15
CA TRP A 235 -8.37 18.77 1.87
C TRP A 235 -9.38 17.92 1.08
N SER A 236 -10.41 17.41 1.77
CA SER A 236 -11.58 16.80 1.14
C SER A 236 -12.79 17.69 1.41
N PRO A 237 -13.19 18.54 0.45
CA PRO A 237 -14.45 19.27 0.57
C PRO A 237 -15.58 18.28 0.84
N GLY A 238 -16.54 18.70 1.66
CA GLY A 238 -17.73 17.97 2.13
C GLY A 238 -18.63 17.31 1.07
N GLU A 239 -18.13 17.09 -0.13
CA GLU A 239 -18.85 16.98 -1.38
C GLU A 239 -19.68 15.73 -1.53
N ASN A 240 -20.71 15.89 -2.37
CA ASN A 240 -21.47 14.80 -2.90
C ASN A 240 -20.59 13.91 -3.77
N LEU A 241 -20.92 12.63 -3.81
CA LEU A 241 -20.29 11.62 -4.63
C LEU A 241 -21.26 11.18 -5.73
N LEU A 242 -20.72 10.61 -6.80
CA LEU A 242 -21.53 9.93 -7.80
C LEU A 242 -21.61 8.46 -7.42
N ALA A 243 -22.81 7.89 -7.45
CA ALA A 243 -23.03 6.46 -7.26
C ALA A 243 -24.02 5.95 -8.30
N ARG A 244 -23.94 4.66 -8.62
CA ARG A 244 -24.99 4.00 -9.40
C ARG A 244 -26.14 3.58 -8.50
N ASN A 245 -27.36 3.86 -8.94
CA ASN A 245 -28.56 3.33 -8.31
C ASN A 245 -28.74 1.82 -8.64
N LYS A 246 -29.81 1.21 -8.13
CA LYS A 246 -30.12 -0.21 -8.39
C LYS A 246 -30.38 -0.53 -9.87
N GLU A 247 -30.75 0.47 -10.65
CA GLU A 247 -30.99 0.39 -12.10
C GLU A 247 -29.71 0.62 -12.92
N GLY A 248 -28.58 0.89 -12.24
CA GLY A 248 -27.30 1.17 -12.87
C GLY A 248 -27.15 2.60 -13.39
N GLN A 249 -28.11 3.50 -13.14
CA GLN A 249 -28.03 4.90 -13.54
C GLN A 249 -27.20 5.70 -12.53
N TRP A 250 -26.47 6.70 -13.00
CA TRP A 250 -25.70 7.58 -12.13
C TRP A 250 -26.62 8.56 -11.39
N GLU A 251 -26.32 8.79 -10.11
CA GLU A 251 -26.96 9.80 -9.29
C GLU A 251 -25.97 10.40 -8.31
N TRP A 252 -26.22 11.64 -7.94
CA TRP A 252 -25.50 12.36 -6.91
C TRP A 252 -26.06 11.98 -5.55
N ARG A 253 -25.14 11.61 -4.65
CA ARG A 253 -25.45 11.26 -3.27
C ARG A 253 -24.56 12.02 -2.30
N CYS A 254 -25.07 12.31 -1.12
CA CYS A 254 -24.25 12.90 -0.06
C CYS A 254 -23.33 11.84 0.58
N ARG A 255 -22.50 12.26 1.53
CA ARG A 255 -21.58 11.36 2.26
C ARG A 255 -22.30 10.28 3.08
N GLU A 256 -23.50 10.59 3.57
CA GLU A 256 -24.39 9.64 4.27
C GLU A 256 -25.22 8.80 3.30
N ASN A 257 -24.92 8.86 2.00
CA ASN A 257 -25.54 8.06 0.94
C ASN A 257 -27.02 8.39 0.64
N HIS A 258 -27.51 9.56 1.07
CA HIS A 258 -28.84 10.07 0.67
C HIS A 258 -28.81 10.60 -0.77
N PHE A 259 -29.95 10.51 -1.45
CA PHE A 259 -30.12 11.03 -2.80
C PHE A 259 -30.09 12.57 -2.80
N VAL A 260 -29.40 13.15 -3.79
CA VAL A 260 -29.33 14.62 -3.95
C VAL A 260 -29.89 15.03 -5.31
N ALA A 261 -29.42 14.41 -6.38
CA ALA A 261 -29.87 14.73 -7.74
C ALA A 261 -29.61 13.55 -8.70
N THR A 262 -30.47 13.37 -9.70
CA THR A 262 -30.23 12.42 -10.80
C THR A 262 -29.13 12.95 -11.70
N ASP A 263 -28.24 12.08 -12.21
CA ASP A 263 -27.20 12.48 -13.16
C ASP A 263 -27.71 12.35 -14.61
N ALA A 264 -27.86 13.46 -15.32
CA ALA A 264 -28.36 13.47 -16.71
C ALA A 264 -27.35 12.94 -17.76
N GLY A 265 -26.21 12.39 -17.34
CA GLY A 265 -25.13 11.91 -18.20
C GLY A 265 -24.23 13.05 -18.66
N GLN A 266 -24.64 13.78 -19.69
CA GLN A 266 -23.85 14.88 -20.27
C GLN A 266 -24.11 16.20 -19.55
N TYR A 267 -23.39 16.43 -18.47
CA TYR A 267 -23.42 17.71 -17.77
C TYR A 267 -22.52 18.74 -18.42
N LEU A 268 -22.94 20.00 -18.42
CA LEU A 268 -21.99 21.11 -18.45
C LEU A 268 -21.30 21.22 -17.10
N ILE A 269 -20.08 21.75 -17.06
CA ILE A 269 -19.35 21.89 -15.78
C ILE A 269 -20.14 22.64 -14.71
N ARG A 270 -20.97 23.62 -15.11
CA ARG A 270 -21.80 24.40 -14.17
C ARG A 270 -22.74 23.50 -13.40
N GLU A 271 -23.39 22.58 -14.09
CA GLU A 271 -24.37 21.67 -13.50
C GLU A 271 -23.68 20.59 -12.67
N PHE A 272 -22.51 20.10 -13.12
CA PHE A 272 -21.64 19.25 -12.31
C PHE A 272 -21.29 19.92 -10.99
N CYS A 273 -20.83 21.18 -11.01
CA CYS A 273 -20.51 21.93 -9.79
C CYS A 273 -21.75 22.14 -8.92
N SER A 274 -22.90 22.46 -9.53
CA SER A 274 -24.15 22.65 -8.79
C SER A 274 -24.56 21.38 -8.05
N ALA A 275 -24.43 20.20 -8.67
CA ALA A 275 -24.78 18.93 -8.04
C ALA A 275 -23.75 18.48 -7.01
N LEU A 276 -22.45 18.71 -7.27
CA LEU A 276 -21.35 18.40 -6.36
C LEU A 276 -21.49 19.09 -5.00
N TYR A 277 -21.96 20.35 -5.01
CA TYR A 277 -22.14 21.19 -3.81
C TYR A 277 -23.60 21.34 -3.37
N ALA A 278 -24.54 20.65 -4.00
CA ALA A 278 -25.94 20.73 -3.61
C ALA A 278 -26.12 20.25 -2.16
N GLU A 279 -26.90 21.00 -1.38
CA GLU A 279 -27.25 20.61 -0.01
C GLU A 279 -28.12 19.35 -0.03
N CYS A 280 -27.77 18.38 0.82
CA CYS A 280 -28.61 17.23 1.06
C CYS A 280 -29.79 17.62 1.96
N GLN A 281 -31.01 17.36 1.52
CA GLN A 281 -32.22 17.71 2.28
C GLN A 281 -32.46 16.80 3.50
N ASP A 282 -31.94 15.57 3.45
CA ASP A 282 -32.12 14.57 4.51
C ASP A 282 -31.07 14.68 5.62
N CYS A 283 -29.93 15.31 5.35
CA CYS A 283 -28.88 15.49 6.34
C CYS A 283 -29.24 16.64 7.29
N PRO A 284 -29.06 16.49 8.61
CA PRO A 284 -29.19 17.61 9.53
C PRO A 284 -28.18 18.70 9.14
N ARG A 285 -28.65 19.93 8.93
CA ARG A 285 -27.79 21.08 8.65
C ARG A 285 -26.78 21.22 9.79
N ARG A 286 -25.49 21.13 9.44
CA ARG A 286 -24.37 21.38 10.36
C ARG A 286 -23.92 22.83 10.25
#